data_AF-A0A2E8D2B1-F1
#
_entry.id   AF-A0A2E8D2B1-F1
#
_cell.length_a   1.000
_cell.length_b   1.000
_cell.length_c   1.000
_cell.angle_alpha   90.00
_cell.angle_beta   90.00
_cell.angle_gamma   90.00
#
_symmetry.space_group_name_H-M   'P 1'
#
loop_
_entity.id
_entity.type
_entity.pdbx_description
1 polymer ?
#
loop_
_entity_poly.entity_id
_entity_poly.type
_entity_poly.pdbx_seq_one_letter_code
_entity_poly.pdbx_strand_id
1 'polypeptide(L)'
;MAESVRNDAELLISELPWLVREDSSPAYSFAYRIGWDDPQRLWVPKLLEQYATHKTDASPSFLGGYLRAIFNRNAEEWESVMLDPATADRFSDFVVNSGMTDVIARRVIDQCRGGLQSKDRLERWWFDRQLQQLDEGIVKELIGLQLEDGVGTLWSNAVQMCHTFYMEKENERPLPEELLFELLTADAMADGRVVHSASYYWSRLAKAFINQFPHREWDLFRQVFRVAMHGWSILEDLDTNEEAILTTSLRKDPKTAWACIAGVYREARERGDYLRQHWLAAGGHRIIGDDNPGPIQFVPAEVLFDWVDENVEQHGYWLTRVLPKTLDESSAGRLTRDFVARYGKDESIRRGLYAHFHSHGWCGNASDHYRKLREQARGWLTGEKSVTVIRWIEDYIDGPSYDIERAEIEEERRI
;
A
#
# COMPACT_ATOMS: atom_id res chain seq x y z
N MET A 1 44.06 7.50 11.86
CA MET A 1 43.09 8.02 12.84
C MET A 1 42.73 6.99 13.91
N ALA A 2 42.24 5.78 13.56
CA ALA A 2 42.01 4.72 14.57
C ALA A 2 43.28 4.24 15.29
N GLU A 3 44.37 3.97 14.57
CA GLU A 3 45.66 3.62 15.19
C GLU A 3 46.32 4.77 15.97
N SER A 4 46.07 6.03 15.58
CA SER A 4 46.62 7.20 16.28
C SER A 4 45.85 7.50 17.57
N VAL A 5 44.54 7.24 17.61
CA VAL A 5 43.69 7.35 18.81
C VAL A 5 43.99 6.26 19.83
N ARG A 6 44.45 5.09 19.38
CA ARG A 6 44.94 4.02 20.26
C ARG A 6 46.10 4.46 21.17
N ASN A 7 46.88 5.45 20.73
CA ASN A 7 48.05 5.97 21.44
C ASN A 7 47.80 7.31 22.13
N ASP A 8 46.63 7.93 21.94
CA ASP A 8 46.30 9.24 22.47
C ASP A 8 44.82 9.32 22.88
N ALA A 9 44.54 8.87 24.10
CA ALA A 9 43.21 8.95 24.69
C ALA A 9 42.75 10.40 24.91
N GLU A 10 43.68 11.34 25.07
CA GLU A 10 43.35 12.76 25.27
C GLU A 10 42.77 13.35 23.98
N LEU A 11 43.34 12.99 22.82
CA LEU A 11 42.79 13.37 21.53
C LEU A 11 41.37 12.85 21.32
N LEU A 12 41.06 11.59 21.64
CA LEU A 12 39.68 11.11 21.49
C LEU A 12 38.73 11.88 22.41
N ILE A 13 39.13 12.12 23.66
CA ILE A 13 38.32 12.90 24.61
C ILE A 13 38.01 14.30 24.08
N SER A 14 38.98 14.99 23.46
CA SER A 14 38.75 16.33 22.89
C SER A 14 37.78 16.31 21.72
N GLU A 15 37.78 15.22 20.93
CA GLU A 15 36.94 15.08 19.75
C GLU A 15 35.54 14.51 20.03
N LEU A 16 35.32 13.84 21.17
CA LEU A 16 34.03 13.23 21.51
C LEU A 16 32.82 14.18 21.33
N PRO A 17 32.85 15.45 21.78
CA PRO A 17 31.69 16.34 21.67
C PRO A 17 31.20 16.58 20.24
N TRP A 18 32.06 16.52 19.23
CA TRP A 18 31.61 16.62 17.83
C TRP A 18 31.29 15.23 17.24
N LEU A 19 32.08 14.21 17.58
CA LEU A 19 31.88 12.84 17.08
C LEU A 19 30.50 12.28 17.46
N VAL A 20 30.01 12.56 18.67
CA VAL A 20 28.68 12.10 19.09
C VAL A 20 27.52 12.78 18.37
N ARG A 21 27.77 13.90 17.67
CA ARG A 21 26.78 14.63 16.85
C ARG A 21 26.89 14.30 15.36
N GLU A 22 27.97 13.65 14.95
CA GLU A 22 28.23 13.29 13.56
C GLU A 22 27.36 12.10 13.13
N ASP A 23 26.56 12.29 12.08
CA ASP A 23 25.63 11.28 11.57
C ASP A 23 26.10 10.70 10.24
N SER A 24 27.25 10.02 10.25
CA SER A 24 27.82 9.44 9.04
C SER A 24 28.36 8.02 9.22
N SER A 25 28.32 7.25 8.13
CA SER A 25 28.85 5.88 8.07
C SER A 25 30.34 5.77 8.49
N PRO A 26 31.23 6.74 8.16
CA PRO A 26 32.58 6.78 8.70
C PRO A 26 32.64 6.90 10.23
N ALA A 27 31.78 7.72 10.84
CA ALA A 27 31.73 7.88 12.30
C ALA A 27 31.32 6.58 12.98
N TYR A 28 30.27 5.91 12.46
CA TYR A 28 29.87 4.57 12.91
C TYR A 28 31.03 3.56 12.80
N SER A 29 31.66 3.48 11.63
CA SER A 29 32.75 2.53 11.36
C SER A 29 33.97 2.77 12.25
N PHE A 30 34.27 4.04 12.53
CA PHE A 30 35.36 4.44 13.42
C PHE A 30 35.03 4.05 14.88
N ALA A 31 33.83 4.34 15.36
CA ALA A 31 33.38 3.97 16.70
C ALA A 31 33.34 2.44 16.91
N TYR A 32 32.92 1.68 15.89
CA TYR A 32 32.99 0.22 15.90
C TYR A 32 34.41 -0.29 16.17
N ARG A 33 35.42 0.28 15.48
CA ARG A 33 36.82 -0.10 15.70
C ARG A 33 37.28 0.24 17.12
N ILE A 34 36.89 1.40 17.64
CA ILE A 34 37.21 1.78 19.04
C ILE A 34 36.60 0.77 20.02
N GLY A 35 35.31 0.43 19.87
CA GLY A 35 34.65 -0.55 20.75
C GLY A 35 35.21 -1.96 20.64
N TRP A 36 35.73 -2.31 19.46
CA TRP A 36 36.48 -3.55 19.27
C TRP A 36 37.81 -3.50 20.02
N ASP A 37 38.55 -2.40 19.96
CA ASP A 37 39.85 -2.30 20.60
C ASP A 37 39.79 -1.98 22.11
N ASP A 38 38.59 -1.78 22.68
CA ASP A 38 38.33 -1.51 24.09
C ASP A 38 37.61 -2.67 24.80
N PRO A 39 38.30 -3.79 25.13
CA PRO A 39 37.70 -4.93 25.81
C PRO A 39 37.31 -4.64 27.27
N GLN A 40 37.84 -3.58 27.88
CA GLN A 40 37.56 -3.20 29.26
C GLN A 40 36.45 -2.16 29.38
N ARG A 41 35.87 -1.74 28.24
CA ARG A 41 34.74 -0.79 28.16
C ARG A 41 35.01 0.55 28.84
N LEU A 42 36.27 0.99 28.83
CA LEU A 42 36.70 2.23 29.47
C LEU A 42 36.00 3.46 28.86
N TRP A 43 35.55 3.36 27.60
CA TRP A 43 34.86 4.44 26.90
C TRP A 43 33.35 4.49 27.13
N VAL A 44 32.70 3.41 27.61
CA VAL A 44 31.24 3.39 27.78
C VAL A 44 30.73 4.53 28.67
N PRO A 45 31.26 4.75 29.89
CA PRO A 45 30.75 5.84 30.75
C PRO A 45 30.93 7.22 30.12
N LYS A 46 32.06 7.45 29.43
CA LYS A 46 32.37 8.73 28.77
C LYS A 46 31.42 8.99 27.60
N LEU A 47 31.13 7.97 26.80
CA LEU A 47 30.19 8.09 25.69
C LEU A 47 28.78 8.36 26.20
N LEU A 48 28.31 7.60 27.20
CA LEU A 48 26.98 7.83 27.79
C LEU A 48 26.85 9.23 28.40
N GLU A 49 27.89 9.76 29.05
CA GLU A 49 27.92 11.13 29.56
C GLU A 49 27.77 12.18 28.45
N GLN A 50 28.47 12.00 27.32
CA GLN A 50 28.38 12.91 26.18
C GLN A 50 26.99 12.88 25.53
N TYR A 51 26.39 11.70 25.41
CA TYR A 51 25.01 11.56 24.91
C TYR A 51 23.99 12.19 25.88
N ALA A 52 24.16 12.01 27.19
CA ALA A 52 23.31 12.65 28.18
C ALA A 52 23.43 14.18 28.17
N THR A 53 24.62 14.70 27.84
CA THR A 53 24.90 16.14 27.73
C THR A 53 24.25 16.75 26.49
N HIS A 54 24.36 16.08 25.33
CA HIS A 54 23.88 16.61 24.06
C HIS A 54 22.43 16.25 23.71
N LYS A 55 21.86 15.22 24.36
CA LYS A 55 20.46 14.79 24.22
C LYS A 55 20.02 14.66 22.75
N THR A 56 19.13 15.55 22.31
CA THR A 56 18.54 15.56 20.98
C THR A 56 19.53 15.84 19.86
N ASP A 57 20.66 16.50 20.17
CA ASP A 57 21.66 16.88 19.17
C ASP A 57 22.67 15.75 18.89
N ALA A 58 22.71 14.72 19.74
CA ALA A 58 23.54 13.55 19.48
C ALA A 58 22.98 12.75 18.28
N SER A 59 23.84 12.12 17.49
CA SER A 59 23.47 11.15 16.44
C SER A 59 23.53 9.73 17.03
N PRO A 60 22.68 8.76 16.64
CA PRO A 60 22.80 7.40 17.12
C PRO A 60 23.99 6.65 16.49
N SER A 61 24.61 7.20 15.45
CA SER A 61 25.63 6.53 14.63
C SER A 61 26.90 6.19 15.40
N PHE A 62 27.48 7.13 16.16
CA PHE A 62 28.76 6.89 16.85
C PHE A 62 28.61 5.85 17.99
N LEU A 63 27.72 6.09 18.96
CA LEU A 63 27.47 5.13 20.03
C LEU A 63 26.93 3.80 19.50
N GLY A 64 26.06 3.82 18.49
CA GLY A 64 25.58 2.61 17.83
C GLY A 64 26.70 1.75 17.26
N GLY A 65 27.70 2.36 16.60
CA GLY A 65 28.88 1.67 16.10
C GLY A 65 29.71 1.06 17.22
N TYR A 66 29.99 1.81 18.29
CA TYR A 66 30.72 1.30 19.45
C TYR A 66 29.97 0.13 20.11
N LEU A 67 28.66 0.29 20.36
CA LEU A 67 27.82 -0.74 20.95
C LEU A 67 27.73 -1.99 20.06
N ARG A 68 27.73 -1.84 18.72
CA ARG A 68 27.78 -2.99 17.79
C ARG A 68 29.02 -3.85 17.99
N ALA A 69 30.15 -3.23 18.31
CA ALA A 69 31.38 -3.96 18.61
C ALA A 69 31.29 -4.74 19.93
N ILE A 70 30.54 -4.23 20.92
CA ILE A 70 30.22 -4.98 22.14
C ILE A 70 29.31 -6.16 21.78
N PHE A 71 28.19 -5.92 21.10
CA PHE A 71 27.21 -6.94 20.72
C PHE A 71 27.85 -8.10 19.97
N ASN A 72 28.66 -7.81 18.95
CA ASN A 72 29.33 -8.83 18.14
C ASN A 72 30.34 -9.68 18.94
N ARG A 73 30.80 -9.21 20.11
CA ARG A 73 31.69 -9.97 21.00
C ARG A 73 30.94 -10.71 22.09
N ASN A 74 29.98 -10.03 22.71
CA ASN A 74 29.19 -10.54 23.82
C ASN A 74 27.84 -9.80 23.88
N ALA A 75 26.78 -10.50 23.47
CA ALA A 75 25.43 -9.95 23.47
C ALA A 75 24.94 -9.64 24.90
N GLU A 76 25.22 -10.50 25.90
CA GLU A 76 24.79 -10.29 27.29
C GLU A 76 25.44 -9.04 27.91
N GLU A 77 26.72 -8.81 27.62
CA GLU A 77 27.42 -7.59 28.03
C GLU A 77 26.79 -6.35 27.39
N TRP A 78 26.49 -6.42 26.08
CA TRP A 78 25.81 -5.35 25.37
C TRP A 78 24.42 -5.07 25.94
N GLU A 79 23.64 -6.11 26.30
CA GLU A 79 22.33 -5.95 26.95
C GLU A 79 22.46 -5.18 28.26
N SER A 80 23.47 -5.51 29.08
CA SER A 80 23.71 -4.79 30.34
C SER A 80 24.01 -3.31 30.13
N VAL A 81 24.73 -2.95 29.06
CA VAL A 81 25.01 -1.55 28.71
C VAL A 81 23.76 -0.87 28.15
N MET A 82 22.99 -1.57 27.31
CA MET A 82 21.77 -1.03 26.73
C MET A 82 20.73 -0.71 27.80
N LEU A 83 20.62 -1.51 28.85
CA LEU A 83 19.66 -1.29 29.94
C LEU A 83 20.02 -0.11 30.87
N ASP A 84 21.13 0.58 30.64
CA ASP A 84 21.50 1.80 31.36
C ASP A 84 20.48 2.94 31.11
N PRO A 85 20.05 3.70 32.14
CA PRO A 85 19.11 4.81 31.97
C PRO A 85 19.54 5.87 30.95
N ALA A 86 20.84 6.04 30.71
CA ALA A 86 21.36 7.03 29.75
C ALA A 86 20.97 6.72 28.29
N THR A 87 20.59 5.48 27.97
CA THR A 87 20.15 5.09 26.61
C THR A 87 18.64 5.28 26.40
N ALA A 88 17.88 5.54 27.46
CA ALA A 88 16.42 5.40 27.46
C ALA A 88 15.68 6.28 26.44
N ASP A 89 16.14 7.53 26.22
CA ASP A 89 15.51 8.49 25.30
C ASP A 89 15.53 8.05 23.83
N ARG A 90 16.58 7.31 23.44
CA ARG A 90 16.83 6.88 22.05
C ARG A 90 17.04 5.39 21.94
N PHE A 91 16.45 4.65 22.87
CA PHE A 91 16.73 3.24 23.09
C PHE A 91 16.57 2.43 21.80
N SER A 92 15.42 2.56 21.12
CA SER A 92 15.15 1.91 19.83
C SER A 92 16.15 2.25 18.72
N ASP A 93 16.60 3.51 18.63
CA ASP A 93 17.58 3.91 17.62
C ASP A 93 18.90 3.16 17.85
N PHE A 94 19.31 2.98 19.10
CA PHE A 94 20.52 2.21 19.44
C PHE A 94 20.34 0.72 19.17
N VAL A 95 19.16 0.14 19.41
CA VAL A 95 18.87 -1.26 19.05
C VAL A 95 19.16 -1.49 17.57
N VAL A 96 18.50 -0.73 16.69
CA VAL A 96 18.63 -0.90 15.23
C VAL A 96 20.07 -0.69 14.73
N ASN A 97 20.85 0.15 15.41
CA ASN A 97 22.23 0.43 15.00
C ASN A 97 23.27 -0.52 15.62
N SER A 98 22.95 -1.21 16.71
CA SER A 98 23.96 -1.91 17.51
C SER A 98 23.69 -3.39 17.77
N GLY A 99 22.45 -3.85 17.73
CA GLY A 99 22.16 -5.23 18.15
C GLY A 99 20.69 -5.41 18.46
N MET A 100 20.18 -6.62 18.29
CA MET A 100 18.82 -6.99 18.67
C MET A 100 18.82 -8.35 19.36
N THR A 101 18.21 -8.40 20.54
CA THR A 101 17.96 -9.64 21.30
C THR A 101 16.54 -9.64 21.83
N ASP A 102 16.06 -10.81 22.22
CA ASP A 102 14.73 -10.98 22.83
C ASP A 102 14.54 -10.10 24.08
N VAL A 103 15.57 -10.00 24.94
CA VAL A 103 15.52 -9.19 26.17
C VAL A 103 15.29 -7.72 25.84
N ILE A 104 16.05 -7.21 24.87
CA ILE A 104 16.00 -5.79 24.49
C ILE A 104 14.73 -5.48 23.69
N ALA A 105 14.30 -6.38 22.81
CA ALA A 105 13.04 -6.22 22.08
C ALA A 105 11.81 -6.18 23.03
N ARG A 106 11.78 -7.03 24.07
CA ARG A 106 10.76 -6.93 25.13
C ARG A 106 10.79 -5.59 25.85
N ARG A 107 11.99 -5.08 26.16
CA ARG A 107 12.14 -3.77 26.78
C ARG A 107 11.59 -2.65 25.90
N VAL A 108 11.76 -2.72 24.58
CA VAL A 108 11.16 -1.76 23.63
C VAL A 108 9.64 -1.82 23.66
N ILE A 109 9.06 -3.02 23.64
CA ILE A 109 7.61 -3.20 23.76
C ILE A 109 7.10 -2.54 25.06
N ASP A 110 7.75 -2.81 26.19
CA ASP A 110 7.38 -2.24 27.49
C ASP A 110 7.48 -0.71 27.51
N GLN A 111 8.53 -0.14 26.92
CA GLN A 111 8.69 1.32 26.83
C GLN A 111 7.64 1.97 25.95
N CYS A 112 7.29 1.35 24.82
CA CYS A 112 6.23 1.84 23.95
C CYS A 112 4.86 1.77 24.61
N ARG A 113 4.50 0.63 25.22
CA ARG A 113 3.24 0.48 25.98
C ARG A 113 3.17 1.41 27.19
N GLY A 114 4.30 1.65 27.86
CA GLY A 114 4.41 2.59 28.98
C GLY A 114 4.43 4.06 28.58
N GLY A 115 4.41 4.40 27.28
CA GLY A 115 4.49 5.78 26.78
C GLY A 115 5.84 6.46 26.98
N LEU A 116 6.89 5.70 27.33
CA LEU A 116 8.25 6.21 27.46
C LEU A 116 8.93 6.42 26.10
N GLN A 117 8.46 5.70 25.07
CA GLN A 117 8.97 5.82 23.71
C GLN A 117 7.82 5.81 22.69
N SER A 118 7.87 6.68 21.67
CA SER A 118 6.90 6.62 20.57
C SER A 118 7.05 5.34 19.75
N LYS A 119 5.93 4.78 19.27
CA LYS A 119 5.89 3.64 18.35
C LYS A 119 6.51 3.97 16.99
N ASP A 120 6.54 5.24 16.59
CA ASP A 120 7.19 5.68 15.34
C ASP A 120 8.69 5.35 15.31
N ARG A 121 9.30 5.16 16.48
CA ARG A 121 10.72 4.75 16.58
C ARG A 121 10.96 3.31 16.10
N LEU A 122 9.90 2.55 15.78
CA LEU A 122 9.99 1.20 15.22
C LEU A 122 10.19 1.19 13.70
N GLU A 123 10.07 2.32 13.00
CA GLU A 123 10.08 2.45 11.53
C GLU A 123 11.29 1.80 10.82
N ARG A 124 12.42 1.62 11.54
CA ARG A 124 13.65 1.08 10.97
C ARG A 124 13.94 -0.37 11.33
N TRP A 125 13.11 -1.00 12.16
CA TRP A 125 13.39 -2.33 12.72
C TRP A 125 13.41 -3.44 11.67
N TRP A 126 12.58 -3.32 10.63
CA TRP A 126 12.49 -4.31 9.56
C TRP A 126 13.71 -4.32 8.63
N PHE A 127 14.56 -3.29 8.66
CA PHE A 127 15.80 -3.28 7.88
C PHE A 127 16.90 -4.15 8.50
N ASP A 128 16.86 -4.39 9.82
CA ASP A 128 17.88 -5.18 10.49
C ASP A 128 17.56 -6.67 10.34
N ARG A 129 18.51 -7.42 9.76
CA ARG A 129 18.41 -8.88 9.62
C ARG A 129 18.34 -9.59 10.97
N GLN A 130 18.80 -8.97 12.05
CA GLN A 130 18.69 -9.53 13.40
C GLN A 130 17.25 -9.67 13.87
N LEU A 131 16.29 -8.96 13.26
CA LEU A 131 14.87 -9.20 13.48
C LEU A 131 14.51 -10.69 13.27
N GLN A 132 15.15 -11.34 12.29
CA GLN A 132 14.91 -12.76 11.98
C GLN A 132 15.45 -13.73 13.04
N GLN A 133 16.29 -13.25 13.95
CA GLN A 133 16.86 -14.05 15.03
C GLN A 133 16.00 -14.01 16.30
N LEU A 134 15.03 -13.10 16.37
CA LEU A 134 14.13 -12.98 17.51
C LEU A 134 13.15 -14.15 17.60
N ASP A 135 12.70 -14.40 18.82
CA ASP A 135 11.54 -15.25 19.06
C ASP A 135 10.30 -14.74 18.32
N GLU A 136 9.55 -15.66 17.73
CA GLU A 136 8.37 -15.35 16.94
C GLU A 136 7.29 -14.64 17.78
N GLY A 137 7.13 -15.02 19.05
CA GLY A 137 6.19 -14.37 19.96
C GLY A 137 6.48 -12.89 20.12
N ILE A 138 7.76 -12.51 20.22
CA ILE A 138 8.17 -11.11 20.34
C ILE A 138 7.89 -10.33 19.07
N VAL A 139 8.17 -10.91 17.89
CA VAL A 139 7.89 -10.25 16.62
C VAL A 139 6.39 -10.06 16.41
N LYS A 140 5.57 -11.03 16.80
CA LYS A 140 4.11 -10.88 16.81
C LYS A 140 3.67 -9.73 17.71
N GLU A 141 4.25 -9.59 18.91
CA GLU A 141 3.96 -8.46 19.80
C GLU A 141 4.39 -7.12 19.20
N LEU A 142 5.55 -7.04 18.54
CA LEU A 142 6.01 -5.81 17.86
C LEU A 142 5.10 -5.42 16.69
N ILE A 143 4.59 -6.38 15.92
CA ILE A 143 3.63 -6.14 14.85
C ILE A 143 2.30 -5.66 15.47
N GLY A 144 1.77 -6.38 16.47
CA GLY A 144 0.52 -6.02 17.13
C GLY A 144 0.56 -4.63 17.75
N LEU A 145 1.66 -4.27 18.42
CA LEU A 145 1.88 -2.95 19.01
C LEU A 145 1.67 -1.81 18.01
N GLN A 146 2.10 -2.01 16.75
CA GLN A 146 2.00 -1.02 15.67
C GLN A 146 0.60 -0.94 15.06
N LEU A 147 -0.22 -1.98 15.21
CA LEU A 147 -1.60 -2.00 14.73
C LEU A 147 -2.58 -1.34 15.71
N GLU A 148 -2.24 -1.29 17.01
CA GLU A 148 -3.10 -0.75 18.08
C GLU A 148 -3.62 0.68 17.83
N ASP A 149 -2.80 1.56 17.23
CA ASP A 149 -3.13 2.99 17.11
C ASP A 149 -3.89 3.34 15.81
N GLY A 150 -4.04 2.37 14.89
CA GLY A 150 -4.74 2.59 13.61
C GLY A 150 -4.05 3.60 12.68
N VAL A 151 -2.76 3.87 12.86
CA VAL A 151 -1.99 4.85 12.08
C VAL A 151 -1.37 4.19 10.85
N GLY A 152 -1.54 4.79 9.66
CA GLY A 152 -1.08 4.21 8.39
C GLY A 152 0.43 4.00 8.28
N THR A 153 1.24 4.90 8.85
CA THR A 153 2.71 4.77 8.84
C THR A 153 3.17 3.57 9.67
N LEU A 154 2.58 3.36 10.85
CA LEU A 154 2.84 2.20 11.70
C LEU A 154 2.36 0.91 11.04
N TRP A 155 1.20 0.92 10.38
CA TRP A 155 0.74 -0.21 9.59
C TRP A 155 1.71 -0.57 8.45
N SER A 156 2.18 0.42 7.68
CA SER A 156 3.17 0.21 6.62
C SER A 156 4.43 -0.47 7.16
N ASN A 157 4.90 -0.04 8.33
CA ASN A 157 6.05 -0.64 8.99
C ASN A 157 5.78 -2.07 9.49
N ALA A 158 4.58 -2.33 10.03
CA ALA A 158 4.14 -3.65 10.44
C ALA A 158 4.07 -4.63 9.26
N VAL A 159 3.59 -4.19 8.10
CA VAL A 159 3.59 -4.98 6.84
C VAL A 159 5.01 -5.35 6.43
N GLN A 160 5.92 -4.38 6.43
CA GLN A 160 7.34 -4.59 6.09
C GLN A 160 8.02 -5.54 7.08
N MET A 161 7.82 -5.34 8.39
CA MET A 161 8.35 -6.19 9.44
C MET A 161 7.85 -7.63 9.33
N CYS A 162 6.55 -7.81 9.07
CA CYS A 162 5.95 -9.13 8.86
C CYS A 162 6.57 -9.82 7.64
N HIS A 163 6.67 -9.12 6.51
CA HIS A 163 7.30 -9.65 5.30
C HIS A 163 8.76 -10.05 5.55
N THR A 164 9.59 -9.17 6.14
CA THR A 164 11.00 -9.46 6.44
C THR A 164 11.17 -10.69 7.33
N PHE A 165 10.28 -10.89 8.31
CA PHE A 165 10.42 -11.99 9.26
C PHE A 165 9.95 -13.34 8.70
N TYR A 166 8.84 -13.37 7.93
CA TYR A 166 8.23 -14.63 7.49
C TYR A 166 8.56 -15.03 6.04
N MET A 167 8.87 -14.06 5.15
CA MET A 167 8.95 -14.30 3.70
C MET A 167 10.35 -14.12 3.10
N GLU A 168 11.34 -13.72 3.88
CA GLU A 168 12.73 -13.64 3.40
C GLU A 168 13.27 -15.04 3.11
N LYS A 169 13.97 -15.18 1.97
CA LYS A 169 14.32 -16.48 1.36
C LYS A 169 15.12 -17.41 2.25
N GLU A 170 15.87 -16.83 3.20
CA GLU A 170 16.73 -17.58 4.11
C GLU A 170 15.93 -18.22 5.27
N ASN A 171 14.68 -17.81 5.50
CA ASN A 171 13.86 -18.21 6.65
C ASN A 171 12.36 -18.20 6.30
N GLU A 172 11.92 -18.94 5.28
CA GLU A 172 10.48 -19.11 5.03
C GLU A 172 9.83 -19.82 6.24
N ARG A 173 8.96 -19.08 6.94
CA ARG A 173 8.25 -19.54 8.14
C ARG A 173 6.77 -19.72 7.83
N PRO A 174 6.08 -20.65 8.53
CA PRO A 174 4.62 -20.70 8.49
C PRO A 174 4.01 -19.35 8.88
N LEU A 175 3.07 -18.84 8.08
CA LEU A 175 2.45 -17.55 8.37
C LEU A 175 1.46 -17.68 9.54
N PRO A 176 1.40 -16.71 10.46
CA PRO A 176 0.44 -16.72 11.54
C PRO A 176 -0.93 -16.24 11.04
N GLU A 177 -1.85 -17.17 10.79
CA GLU A 177 -3.15 -16.91 10.13
C GLU A 177 -3.88 -15.68 10.70
N GLU A 178 -4.16 -15.65 12.00
CA GLU A 178 -4.95 -14.57 12.61
C GLU A 178 -4.26 -13.21 12.59
N LEU A 179 -2.97 -13.16 12.95
CA LEU A 179 -2.21 -11.91 12.91
C LEU A 179 -2.08 -11.37 11.49
N LEU A 180 -1.83 -12.25 10.53
CA LEU A 180 -1.69 -11.84 9.14
C LEU A 180 -3.03 -11.37 8.56
N PHE A 181 -4.13 -12.03 8.90
CA PHE A 181 -5.45 -11.57 8.51
C PHE A 181 -5.76 -10.19 9.10
N GLU A 182 -5.51 -9.98 10.39
CA GLU A 182 -5.64 -8.66 11.05
C GLU A 182 -4.80 -7.60 10.32
N LEU A 183 -3.52 -7.87 10.08
CA LEU A 183 -2.60 -6.98 9.39
C LEU A 183 -3.07 -6.62 7.96
N LEU A 184 -3.50 -7.62 7.18
CA LEU A 184 -3.92 -7.44 5.79
C LEU A 184 -5.28 -6.73 5.66
N THR A 185 -6.09 -6.75 6.72
CA THR A 185 -7.43 -6.15 6.77
C THR A 185 -7.55 -4.95 7.70
N ALA A 186 -6.43 -4.41 8.20
CA ALA A 186 -6.44 -3.31 9.14
C ALA A 186 -6.97 -2.01 8.49
N ASP A 187 -7.86 -1.30 9.20
CA ASP A 187 -8.40 -0.01 8.76
C ASP A 187 -7.31 1.05 8.50
N ALA A 188 -6.18 0.93 9.20
CA ALA A 188 -5.00 1.78 9.04
C ALA A 188 -4.45 1.79 7.60
N MET A 189 -4.71 0.75 6.81
CA MET A 189 -4.37 0.71 5.37
C MET A 189 -5.01 1.87 4.60
N ALA A 190 -6.16 2.39 5.06
CA ALA A 190 -6.89 3.48 4.41
C ALA A 190 -6.39 4.89 4.74
N ASP A 191 -5.41 5.01 5.63
CA ASP A 191 -4.77 6.28 5.93
C ASP A 191 -3.88 6.71 4.74
N GLY A 192 -4.16 7.87 4.15
CA GLY A 192 -3.43 8.39 2.98
C GLY A 192 -1.94 8.70 3.20
N ARG A 193 -1.41 8.41 4.39
CA ARG A 193 0.03 8.47 4.73
C ARG A 193 0.78 7.15 4.48
N VAL A 194 0.11 6.15 3.90
CA VAL A 194 0.74 4.89 3.50
C VAL A 194 1.82 5.13 2.44
N VAL A 195 3.01 4.56 2.67
CA VAL A 195 4.14 4.62 1.73
C VAL A 195 3.92 3.60 0.61
N HIS A 196 4.17 3.96 -0.64
CA HIS A 196 4.01 3.06 -1.81
C HIS A 196 4.74 1.71 -1.68
N SER A 197 5.83 1.61 -0.89
CA SER A 197 6.51 0.33 -0.66
C SER A 197 5.66 -0.66 0.13
N ALA A 198 4.71 -0.20 0.94
CA ALA A 198 3.82 -1.06 1.71
C ALA A 198 2.93 -1.93 0.81
N SER A 199 2.44 -1.41 -0.31
CA SER A 199 1.55 -2.15 -1.21
C SER A 199 2.26 -3.35 -1.83
N TYR A 200 3.54 -3.22 -2.18
CA TYR A 200 4.38 -4.31 -2.68
C TYR A 200 4.55 -5.44 -1.65
N TYR A 201 4.89 -5.10 -0.39
CA TYR A 201 5.04 -6.14 0.64
C TYR A 201 3.69 -6.76 1.03
N TRP A 202 2.65 -5.93 1.06
CA TRP A 202 1.27 -6.37 1.32
C TRP A 202 0.81 -7.36 0.24
N SER A 203 1.03 -7.09 -1.04
CA SER A 203 0.55 -7.96 -2.14
C SER A 203 1.18 -9.34 -2.08
N ARG A 204 2.48 -9.40 -1.77
CA ARG A 204 3.22 -10.64 -1.56
C ARG A 204 2.72 -11.41 -0.34
N LEU A 205 2.50 -10.72 0.79
CA LEU A 205 1.93 -11.32 1.99
C LEU A 205 0.51 -11.86 1.75
N ALA A 206 -0.35 -11.10 1.08
CA ALA A 206 -1.71 -11.51 0.74
C ALA A 206 -1.74 -12.74 -0.19
N LYS A 207 -0.86 -12.78 -1.19
CA LYS A 207 -0.69 -13.96 -2.05
C LYS A 207 -0.29 -15.19 -1.24
N ALA A 208 0.72 -15.05 -0.38
CA ALA A 208 1.20 -16.14 0.45
C ALA A 208 0.11 -16.61 1.44
N PHE A 209 -0.63 -15.67 2.03
CA PHE A 209 -1.77 -15.94 2.90
C PHE A 209 -2.86 -16.75 2.19
N ILE A 210 -3.32 -16.34 1.00
CA ILE A 210 -4.35 -17.08 0.24
C ILE A 210 -3.85 -18.48 -0.15
N ASN A 211 -2.58 -18.61 -0.52
CA ASN A 211 -2.00 -19.90 -0.86
C ASN A 211 -1.95 -20.86 0.34
N GLN A 212 -1.66 -20.34 1.54
CA GLN A 212 -1.58 -21.15 2.76
C GLN A 212 -2.96 -21.40 3.41
N PHE A 213 -3.88 -20.43 3.30
CA PHE A 213 -5.22 -20.43 3.93
C PHE A 213 -6.33 -20.15 2.90
N PRO A 214 -6.53 -21.04 1.90
CA PRO A 214 -7.49 -20.79 0.83
C PRO A 214 -8.94 -20.66 1.31
N HIS A 215 -9.28 -21.20 2.49
CA HIS A 215 -10.61 -21.02 3.10
C HIS A 215 -10.90 -19.57 3.51
N ARG A 216 -9.86 -18.74 3.68
CA ARG A 216 -9.96 -17.32 4.05
C ARG A 216 -9.96 -16.36 2.86
N GLU A 217 -9.82 -16.85 1.62
CA GLU A 217 -9.71 -16.01 0.42
C GLU A 217 -10.84 -14.98 0.33
N TRP A 218 -12.09 -15.41 0.52
CA TRP A 218 -13.26 -14.55 0.40
C TRP A 218 -13.50 -13.65 1.62
N ASP A 219 -13.09 -14.09 2.81
CA ASP A 219 -13.11 -13.23 4.00
C ASP A 219 -12.11 -12.09 3.82
N LEU A 220 -10.91 -12.39 3.34
CA LEU A 220 -9.89 -11.39 3.03
C LEU A 220 -10.37 -10.46 1.93
N PHE A 221 -10.86 -11.00 0.81
CA PHE A 221 -11.39 -10.21 -0.30
C PHE A 221 -12.45 -9.22 0.17
N ARG A 222 -13.44 -9.69 0.93
CA ARG A 222 -14.55 -8.86 1.42
C ARG A 222 -14.04 -7.75 2.34
N GLN A 223 -13.14 -8.07 3.27
CA GLN A 223 -12.64 -7.08 4.23
C GLN A 223 -11.72 -6.06 3.58
N VAL A 224 -10.80 -6.48 2.71
CA VAL A 224 -9.94 -5.55 1.95
C VAL A 224 -10.80 -4.62 1.09
N PHE A 225 -11.79 -5.15 0.40
CA PHE A 225 -12.71 -4.34 -0.42
C PHE A 225 -13.53 -3.35 0.43
N ARG A 226 -13.87 -3.73 1.66
CA ARG A 226 -14.53 -2.85 2.64
C ARG A 226 -13.62 -1.76 3.16
N VAL A 227 -12.40 -2.08 3.59
CA VAL A 227 -11.43 -1.08 4.09
C VAL A 227 -11.09 -0.08 2.99
N ALA A 228 -10.94 -0.54 1.75
CA ALA A 228 -10.64 0.30 0.62
C ALA A 228 -11.72 1.33 0.27
N MET A 229 -12.90 1.26 0.89
CA MET A 229 -13.89 2.34 0.83
C MET A 229 -13.44 3.64 1.49
N HIS A 230 -12.48 3.57 2.41
CA HIS A 230 -12.09 4.68 3.27
C HIS A 230 -10.86 5.44 2.76
N GLY A 231 -10.12 4.91 1.77
CA GLY A 231 -8.87 5.50 1.26
C GLY A 231 -8.86 5.60 -0.26
N TRP A 232 -8.47 6.77 -0.79
CA TRP A 232 -8.61 7.13 -2.20
C TRP A 232 -7.84 6.23 -3.19
N SER A 233 -6.65 5.73 -2.83
CA SER A 233 -5.79 5.00 -3.78
C SER A 233 -5.60 3.52 -3.47
N ILE A 234 -6.21 2.97 -2.40
CA ILE A 234 -5.86 1.62 -1.96
C ILE A 234 -6.11 0.59 -3.06
N LEU A 235 -7.31 0.55 -3.65
CA LEU A 235 -7.62 -0.45 -4.67
C LEU A 235 -6.68 -0.32 -5.88
N GLU A 236 -6.32 0.91 -6.26
CA GLU A 236 -5.41 1.15 -7.36
C GLU A 236 -3.98 0.66 -7.05
N ASP A 237 -3.48 1.02 -5.87
CA ASP A 237 -2.14 0.65 -5.40
C ASP A 237 -2.02 -0.88 -5.20
N LEU A 238 -3.08 -1.55 -4.75
CA LEU A 238 -3.09 -3.01 -4.59
C LEU A 238 -3.18 -3.74 -5.94
N ASP A 239 -3.87 -3.15 -6.92
CA ASP A 239 -4.06 -3.75 -8.25
C ASP A 239 -2.87 -3.51 -9.19
N THR A 240 -2.04 -2.51 -8.93
CA THR A 240 -0.80 -2.26 -9.72
C THR A 240 0.34 -3.22 -9.43
N ASN A 241 0.29 -3.93 -8.31
CA ASN A 241 1.30 -4.92 -7.99
C ASN A 241 1.14 -6.19 -8.84
N GLU A 242 2.23 -6.93 -9.08
CA GLU A 242 2.23 -8.13 -9.92
C GLU A 242 1.17 -9.16 -9.52
N GLU A 243 0.84 -9.23 -8.22
CA GLU A 243 -0.14 -10.17 -7.70
C GLU A 243 -1.60 -9.79 -7.99
N ALA A 244 -1.91 -8.49 -8.09
CA ALA A 244 -3.25 -7.94 -8.34
C ALA A 244 -4.37 -8.75 -7.65
N ILE A 245 -4.24 -8.98 -6.33
CA ILE A 245 -4.96 -10.03 -5.60
C ILE A 245 -6.47 -10.02 -5.85
N LEU A 246 -7.11 -8.85 -5.72
CA LEU A 246 -8.55 -8.72 -5.90
C LEU A 246 -8.97 -9.04 -7.34
N THR A 247 -8.26 -8.50 -8.34
CA THR A 247 -8.55 -8.79 -9.75
C THR A 247 -8.31 -10.25 -10.10
N THR A 248 -7.25 -10.85 -9.54
CA THR A 248 -6.94 -12.27 -9.73
C THR A 248 -8.03 -13.17 -9.14
N SER A 249 -8.48 -12.90 -7.90
CA SER A 249 -9.59 -13.64 -7.27
C SER A 249 -10.90 -13.46 -8.03
N LEU A 250 -11.21 -12.23 -8.47
CA LEU A 250 -12.40 -11.95 -9.26
C LEU A 250 -12.38 -12.70 -10.59
N ARG A 251 -11.24 -12.74 -11.29
CA ARG A 251 -11.11 -13.52 -12.54
C ARG A 251 -11.25 -15.02 -12.32
N LYS A 252 -10.77 -15.54 -11.19
CA LYS A 252 -10.81 -16.96 -10.84
C LYS A 252 -12.23 -17.44 -10.52
N ASP A 253 -12.98 -16.69 -9.74
CA ASP A 253 -14.38 -16.98 -9.40
C ASP A 253 -15.21 -15.69 -9.35
N PRO A 254 -15.69 -15.23 -10.52
CA PRO A 254 -16.39 -13.95 -10.62
C PRO A 254 -17.74 -13.94 -9.90
N LYS A 255 -18.40 -15.09 -9.74
CA LYS A 255 -19.71 -15.17 -9.09
C LYS A 255 -19.56 -14.92 -7.59
N THR A 256 -18.61 -15.58 -6.94
CA THR A 256 -18.35 -15.39 -5.51
C THR A 256 -17.76 -14.02 -5.21
N ALA A 257 -16.84 -13.54 -6.05
CA ALA A 257 -16.30 -12.18 -5.93
C ALA A 257 -17.40 -11.12 -6.04
N TRP A 258 -18.30 -11.24 -7.03
CA TRP A 258 -19.42 -10.33 -7.18
C TRP A 258 -20.37 -10.37 -5.99
N ALA A 259 -20.66 -11.56 -5.44
CA ALA A 259 -21.48 -11.67 -4.23
C ALA A 259 -20.86 -10.91 -3.04
N CYS A 260 -19.53 -10.92 -2.90
CA CYS A 260 -18.81 -10.12 -1.90
C CYS A 260 -18.96 -8.62 -2.18
N ILE A 261 -18.72 -8.17 -3.42
CA ILE A 261 -18.83 -6.77 -3.84
C ILE A 261 -20.26 -6.24 -3.59
N ALA A 262 -21.27 -6.97 -4.06
CA ALA A 262 -22.68 -6.61 -3.90
C ALA A 262 -23.12 -6.65 -2.42
N GLY A 263 -22.54 -7.52 -1.60
CA GLY A 263 -22.74 -7.54 -0.15
C GLY A 263 -22.19 -6.29 0.53
N VAL A 264 -20.94 -5.93 0.22
CA VAL A 264 -20.29 -4.72 0.75
C VAL A 264 -20.99 -3.45 0.27
N TYR A 265 -21.49 -3.43 -0.97
CA TYR A 265 -22.31 -2.33 -1.48
C TYR A 265 -23.57 -2.13 -0.63
N ARG A 266 -24.31 -3.21 -0.32
CA ARG A 266 -25.54 -3.17 0.49
C ARG A 266 -25.31 -2.70 1.93
N GLU A 267 -24.14 -3.01 2.50
CA GLU A 267 -23.78 -2.58 3.86
C GLU A 267 -23.38 -1.10 3.93
N ALA A 268 -22.85 -0.56 2.83
CA ALA A 268 -22.28 0.77 2.78
C ALA A 268 -23.33 1.84 2.52
N ARG A 269 -23.43 2.84 3.40
CA ARG A 269 -24.23 4.05 3.17
C ARG A 269 -23.43 5.06 2.33
N GLU A 270 -23.61 5.06 1.01
CA GLU A 270 -23.19 6.04 -0.04
C GLU A 270 -21.72 6.54 -0.09
N ARG A 271 -20.92 6.47 0.99
CA ARG A 271 -19.52 6.91 1.00
C ARG A 271 -18.62 5.87 0.32
N GLY A 272 -17.73 6.35 -0.54
CA GLY A 272 -16.67 5.54 -1.19
C GLY A 272 -17.09 4.86 -2.50
N ASP A 273 -18.31 5.11 -3.01
CA ASP A 273 -18.80 4.47 -4.23
C ASP A 273 -17.95 4.78 -5.47
N TYR A 274 -17.45 6.01 -5.58
CA TYR A 274 -16.61 6.41 -6.72
C TYR A 274 -15.36 5.54 -6.86
N LEU A 275 -14.68 5.21 -5.77
CA LEU A 275 -13.41 4.48 -5.79
C LEU A 275 -13.60 3.02 -6.23
N ARG A 276 -14.66 2.38 -5.74
CA ARG A 276 -15.08 1.05 -6.17
C ARG A 276 -15.44 1.05 -7.65
N GLN A 277 -16.20 2.06 -8.05
CA GLN A 277 -16.63 2.21 -9.44
C GLN A 277 -15.41 2.41 -10.34
N HIS A 278 -14.45 3.23 -9.91
CA HIS A 278 -13.21 3.46 -10.62
C HIS A 278 -12.42 2.17 -10.78
N TRP A 279 -12.11 1.46 -9.69
CA TRP A 279 -11.39 0.19 -9.77
C TRP A 279 -12.14 -0.84 -10.62
N LEU A 280 -13.45 -0.97 -10.52
CA LEU A 280 -14.20 -1.94 -11.36
C LEU A 280 -14.22 -1.54 -12.84
N ALA A 281 -14.32 -0.25 -13.14
CA ALA A 281 -14.32 0.28 -14.50
C ALA A 281 -12.94 0.21 -15.15
N ALA A 282 -11.89 0.50 -14.37
CA ALA A 282 -10.56 0.83 -14.86
C ALA A 282 -9.42 -0.03 -14.28
N GLY A 283 -9.60 -0.73 -13.17
CA GLY A 283 -8.51 -1.45 -12.48
C GLY A 283 -7.54 -0.52 -11.77
N GLY A 284 -6.26 -0.89 -11.74
CA GLY A 284 -5.16 -0.10 -11.15
C GLY A 284 -4.79 1.20 -11.89
N HIS A 285 -3.66 1.81 -11.51
CA HIS A 285 -3.16 3.07 -12.09
C HIS A 285 -3.09 3.01 -13.62
N ARG A 286 -3.65 4.02 -14.27
CA ARG A 286 -3.68 4.15 -15.73
C ARG A 286 -2.86 5.32 -16.24
N ILE A 287 -2.28 5.10 -17.42
CA ILE A 287 -1.74 6.19 -18.25
C ILE A 287 -2.93 6.88 -18.94
N ILE A 288 -2.86 8.20 -19.09
CA ILE A 288 -3.88 8.96 -19.83
C ILE A 288 -4.05 8.36 -21.23
N GLY A 289 -5.30 8.01 -21.58
CA GLY A 289 -5.66 7.38 -22.85
C GLY A 289 -5.62 5.85 -22.86
N ASP A 290 -5.40 5.20 -21.70
CA ASP A 290 -5.60 3.76 -21.56
C ASP A 290 -7.10 3.44 -21.35
N ASP A 291 -7.73 2.95 -22.42
CA ASP A 291 -9.14 2.56 -22.46
C ASP A 291 -9.36 1.06 -22.24
N ASN A 292 -8.38 0.33 -21.69
CA ASN A 292 -8.57 -1.08 -21.37
C ASN A 292 -9.81 -1.29 -20.48
N PRO A 293 -10.51 -2.42 -20.54
CA PRO A 293 -11.59 -2.68 -19.60
C PRO A 293 -11.06 -3.06 -18.21
N GLY A 294 -11.71 -2.59 -17.14
CA GLY A 294 -11.42 -2.99 -15.76
C GLY A 294 -11.95 -4.39 -15.39
N PRO A 295 -11.82 -4.80 -14.11
CA PRO A 295 -12.20 -6.12 -13.62
C PRO A 295 -13.67 -6.50 -13.80
N ILE A 296 -14.58 -5.52 -13.93
CA ILE A 296 -16.02 -5.79 -14.13
C ILE A 296 -16.30 -6.72 -15.31
N GLN A 297 -15.45 -6.68 -16.35
CA GLN A 297 -15.62 -7.48 -17.56
C GLN A 297 -15.54 -8.99 -17.32
N PHE A 298 -14.94 -9.41 -16.20
CA PHE A 298 -14.83 -10.82 -15.84
C PHE A 298 -16.10 -11.35 -15.20
N VAL A 299 -17.01 -10.46 -14.74
CA VAL A 299 -18.28 -10.87 -14.14
C VAL A 299 -19.28 -11.24 -15.26
N PRO A 300 -19.88 -12.44 -15.22
CA PRO A 300 -20.90 -12.82 -16.18
C PRO A 300 -22.06 -11.82 -16.20
N ALA A 301 -22.50 -11.44 -17.41
CA ALA A 301 -23.59 -10.49 -17.59
C ALA A 301 -24.88 -10.93 -16.87
N GLU A 302 -25.19 -12.23 -16.88
CA GLU A 302 -26.32 -12.81 -16.12
C GLU A 302 -26.29 -12.42 -14.64
N VAL A 303 -25.14 -12.52 -13.98
CA VAL A 303 -24.98 -12.23 -12.54
C VAL A 303 -25.15 -10.73 -12.27
N LEU A 304 -24.59 -9.88 -13.13
CA LEU A 304 -24.75 -8.43 -13.02
C LEU A 304 -26.20 -8.01 -13.25
N PHE A 305 -26.86 -8.61 -14.24
CA PHE A 305 -28.21 -8.23 -14.61
C PHE A 305 -29.23 -8.73 -13.61
N ASP A 306 -29.08 -9.93 -13.05
CA ASP A 306 -29.91 -10.42 -11.96
C ASP A 306 -29.84 -9.46 -10.75
N TRP A 307 -28.64 -8.96 -10.42
CA TRP A 307 -28.47 -7.94 -9.39
C TRP A 307 -29.15 -6.61 -9.77
N VAL A 308 -29.07 -6.17 -11.02
CA VAL A 308 -29.78 -4.97 -11.50
C VAL A 308 -31.29 -5.15 -11.42
N ASP A 309 -31.84 -6.32 -11.76
CA ASP A 309 -33.27 -6.59 -11.73
C ASP A 309 -33.87 -6.49 -10.31
N GLU A 310 -33.07 -6.70 -9.26
CA GLU A 310 -33.49 -6.51 -7.87
C GLU A 310 -33.89 -5.05 -7.58
N ASN A 311 -33.19 -4.09 -8.20
CA ASN A 311 -33.47 -2.66 -8.08
C ASN A 311 -32.90 -1.88 -9.27
N VAL A 312 -33.66 -1.84 -10.37
CA VAL A 312 -33.21 -1.26 -11.65
C VAL A 312 -32.80 0.19 -11.50
N GLU A 313 -33.49 0.97 -10.67
CA GLU A 313 -33.20 2.40 -10.50
C GLU A 313 -31.83 2.62 -9.86
N GLN A 314 -31.54 1.97 -8.73
CA GLN A 314 -30.28 2.17 -8.01
C GLN A 314 -29.14 1.33 -8.58
N HIS A 315 -29.33 0.02 -8.73
CA HIS A 315 -28.29 -0.89 -9.20
C HIS A 315 -27.99 -0.67 -10.68
N GLY A 316 -29.03 -0.40 -11.50
CA GLY A 316 -28.85 -0.09 -12.91
C GLY A 316 -28.08 1.21 -13.12
N TYR A 317 -28.45 2.29 -12.42
CA TYR A 317 -27.71 3.55 -12.47
C TYR A 317 -26.29 3.41 -11.95
N TRP A 318 -26.07 2.64 -10.88
CA TRP A 318 -24.72 2.37 -10.38
C TRP A 318 -23.86 1.64 -11.41
N LEU A 319 -24.43 0.64 -12.10
CA LEU A 319 -23.69 -0.16 -13.08
C LEU A 319 -23.26 0.69 -14.29
N THR A 320 -23.99 1.75 -14.66
CA THR A 320 -23.58 2.62 -15.77
C THR A 320 -22.22 3.28 -15.56
N ARG A 321 -21.75 3.38 -14.31
CA ARG A 321 -20.47 4.00 -13.96
C ARG A 321 -19.29 3.05 -13.98
N VAL A 322 -19.55 1.74 -14.11
CA VAL A 322 -18.50 0.73 -14.12
C VAL A 322 -18.37 0.01 -15.45
N LEU A 323 -19.40 0.05 -16.30
CA LEU A 323 -19.38 -0.67 -17.57
C LEU A 323 -18.21 -0.26 -18.46
N PRO A 324 -17.59 -1.22 -19.18
CA PRO A 324 -16.58 -0.91 -20.17
C PRO A 324 -17.07 0.07 -21.22
N LYS A 325 -16.22 1.02 -21.62
CA LYS A 325 -16.57 2.08 -22.57
C LYS A 325 -16.41 1.65 -24.03
N THR A 326 -16.87 0.45 -24.34
CA THR A 326 -16.85 -0.12 -25.69
C THR A 326 -18.14 -0.91 -25.92
N LEU A 327 -18.53 -1.07 -27.18
CA LEU A 327 -19.61 -1.94 -27.64
C LEU A 327 -19.12 -2.93 -28.71
N ASP A 328 -17.81 -3.17 -28.79
CA ASP A 328 -17.21 -4.10 -29.75
C ASP A 328 -17.52 -5.58 -29.43
N GLU A 329 -17.01 -6.47 -30.28
CA GLU A 329 -17.18 -7.92 -30.14
C GLU A 329 -16.29 -8.56 -29.05
N SER A 330 -15.64 -7.78 -28.19
CA SER A 330 -14.95 -8.33 -27.01
C SER A 330 -15.95 -8.75 -25.93
N SER A 331 -15.48 -9.45 -24.90
CA SER A 331 -16.31 -9.74 -23.71
C SER A 331 -16.78 -8.46 -23.03
N ALA A 332 -15.91 -7.46 -22.95
CA ALA A 332 -16.19 -6.16 -22.36
C ALA A 332 -17.23 -5.39 -23.18
N GLY A 333 -17.09 -5.36 -24.51
CA GLY A 333 -18.02 -4.71 -25.42
C GLY A 333 -19.41 -5.35 -25.40
N ARG A 334 -19.47 -6.70 -25.44
CA ARG A 334 -20.73 -7.43 -25.30
C ARG A 334 -21.44 -7.17 -23.99
N LEU A 335 -20.71 -7.09 -22.87
CA LEU A 335 -21.30 -6.79 -21.57
C LEU A 335 -22.05 -5.46 -21.60
N THR A 336 -21.41 -4.39 -22.09
CA THR A 336 -22.03 -3.07 -22.17
C THR A 336 -23.17 -3.04 -23.19
N ARG A 337 -22.99 -3.68 -24.35
CA ARG A 337 -24.02 -3.80 -25.38
C ARG A 337 -25.28 -4.47 -24.87
N ASP A 338 -25.14 -5.61 -24.19
CA ASP A 338 -26.28 -6.36 -23.67
C ASP A 338 -26.98 -5.59 -22.55
N PHE A 339 -26.22 -4.82 -21.75
CA PHE A 339 -26.79 -3.91 -20.76
C PHE A 339 -27.63 -2.81 -21.43
N VAL A 340 -27.13 -2.17 -22.49
CA VAL A 340 -27.89 -1.16 -23.26
C VAL A 340 -29.13 -1.77 -23.90
N ALA A 341 -29.00 -2.96 -24.50
CA ALA A 341 -30.14 -3.65 -25.12
C ALA A 341 -31.26 -3.94 -24.11
N ARG A 342 -30.89 -4.30 -22.87
CA ARG A 342 -31.84 -4.67 -21.82
C ARG A 342 -32.43 -3.44 -21.10
N TYR A 343 -31.61 -2.45 -20.75
CA TYR A 343 -31.99 -1.36 -19.85
C TYR A 343 -31.95 0.04 -20.50
N GLY A 344 -31.39 0.20 -21.70
CA GLY A 344 -31.20 1.50 -22.37
C GLY A 344 -32.49 2.22 -22.81
N LYS A 345 -33.67 1.65 -22.53
CA LYS A 345 -34.95 2.34 -22.65
C LYS A 345 -35.22 3.28 -21.48
N ASP A 346 -34.65 2.99 -20.30
CA ASP A 346 -34.74 3.84 -19.13
C ASP A 346 -33.88 5.10 -19.33
N GLU A 347 -34.48 6.27 -19.13
CA GLU A 347 -33.81 7.55 -19.39
C GLU A 347 -32.68 7.86 -18.41
N SER A 348 -32.80 7.44 -17.14
CA SER A 348 -31.77 7.62 -16.13
C SER A 348 -30.53 6.80 -16.49
N ILE A 349 -30.72 5.53 -16.84
CA ILE A 349 -29.65 4.63 -17.28
C ILE A 349 -29.01 5.13 -18.58
N ARG A 350 -29.83 5.52 -19.56
CA ARG A 350 -29.36 6.04 -20.85
C ARG A 350 -28.44 7.26 -20.66
N ARG A 351 -28.86 8.23 -19.83
CA ARG A 351 -28.09 9.44 -19.53
C ARG A 351 -26.86 9.14 -18.67
N GLY A 352 -26.98 8.25 -17.68
CA GLY A 352 -25.87 7.82 -16.83
C GLY A 352 -24.75 7.18 -17.66
N LEU A 353 -25.11 6.29 -18.59
CA LEU A 353 -24.14 5.64 -19.47
C LEU A 353 -23.52 6.62 -20.46
N TYR A 354 -24.31 7.54 -21.02
CA TYR A 354 -23.78 8.61 -21.87
C TYR A 354 -22.72 9.45 -21.11
N ALA A 355 -23.03 9.89 -19.88
CA ALA A 355 -22.10 10.66 -19.07
C ALA A 355 -20.81 9.88 -18.75
N HIS A 356 -20.92 8.58 -18.48
CA HIS A 356 -19.77 7.70 -18.27
C HIS A 356 -18.88 7.59 -19.51
N PHE A 357 -19.48 7.34 -20.68
CA PHE A 357 -18.78 7.28 -21.97
C PHE A 357 -18.22 8.63 -22.43
N HIS A 358 -18.71 9.75 -21.90
CA HIS A 358 -18.15 11.07 -22.20
C HIS A 358 -16.94 11.40 -21.31
N SER A 359 -16.92 10.88 -20.09
CA SER A 359 -15.90 11.21 -19.08
C SER A 359 -14.54 10.55 -19.35
N HIS A 360 -13.63 11.17 -20.11
CA HIS A 360 -12.29 10.64 -20.40
C HIS A 360 -11.18 11.65 -20.08
N GLY A 361 -9.99 11.13 -19.77
CA GLY A 361 -8.75 11.91 -19.80
C GLY A 361 -8.11 11.79 -21.17
N TRP A 362 -7.66 12.90 -21.76
CA TRP A 362 -6.90 12.90 -23.01
C TRP A 362 -5.78 13.94 -22.98
N CYS A 363 -4.87 13.84 -23.93
CA CYS A 363 -3.83 14.83 -24.19
C CYS A 363 -3.78 15.12 -25.68
N GLY A 364 -3.45 16.36 -26.06
CA GLY A 364 -3.43 16.83 -27.45
C GLY A 364 -4.68 17.60 -27.83
N ASN A 365 -4.92 17.73 -29.14
CA ASN A 365 -6.08 18.44 -29.68
C ASN A 365 -7.38 17.75 -29.26
N ALA A 366 -8.32 18.52 -28.75
CA ALA A 366 -9.63 18.03 -28.37
C ALA A 366 -10.43 17.58 -29.60
N SER A 367 -10.30 18.30 -30.73
CA SER A 367 -11.00 17.94 -31.97
C SER A 367 -10.61 16.53 -32.46
N ASP A 368 -9.32 16.18 -32.41
CA ASP A 368 -8.82 14.86 -32.79
C ASP A 368 -9.32 13.75 -31.84
N HIS A 369 -9.35 14.03 -30.53
CA HIS A 369 -9.89 13.11 -29.54
C HIS A 369 -11.37 12.79 -29.81
N TYR A 370 -12.22 13.80 -30.00
CA TYR A 370 -13.64 13.59 -30.26
C TYR A 370 -13.91 12.94 -31.62
N ARG A 371 -13.10 13.24 -32.66
CA ARG A 371 -13.17 12.51 -33.95
C ARG A 371 -12.93 11.00 -33.73
N LYS A 372 -11.92 10.63 -32.96
CA LYS A 372 -11.63 9.21 -32.66
C LYS A 372 -12.81 8.53 -31.97
N LEU A 373 -13.39 9.15 -30.94
CA LEU A 373 -14.57 8.61 -30.25
C LEU A 373 -15.77 8.43 -31.20
N ARG A 374 -16.03 9.43 -32.06
CA ARG A 374 -17.13 9.37 -33.03
C ARG A 374 -16.95 8.25 -34.05
N GLU A 375 -15.76 8.10 -34.62
CA GLU A 375 -15.50 7.03 -35.60
C GLU A 375 -15.53 5.64 -34.95
N GLN A 376 -15.07 5.51 -33.70
CA GLN A 376 -15.23 4.28 -32.93
C GLN A 376 -16.71 3.94 -32.73
N ALA A 377 -17.54 4.92 -32.35
CA ALA A 377 -18.97 4.74 -32.17
C ALA A 377 -19.70 4.34 -33.46
N ARG A 378 -19.32 4.94 -34.61
CA ARG A 378 -19.81 4.54 -35.93
C ARG A 378 -19.45 3.09 -36.26
N GLY A 379 -18.26 2.65 -35.84
CA GLY A 379 -17.85 1.24 -35.96
C GLY A 379 -18.86 0.30 -35.31
N TRP A 380 -19.36 0.64 -34.12
CA TRP A 380 -20.34 -0.18 -33.38
C TRP A 380 -21.71 -0.30 -34.07
N LEU A 381 -22.09 0.62 -34.97
CA LEU A 381 -23.34 0.48 -35.75
C LEU A 381 -23.27 -0.66 -36.76
N THR A 382 -22.06 -1.09 -37.15
CA THR A 382 -21.88 -2.08 -38.20
C THR A 382 -22.37 -3.45 -37.73
N GLY A 383 -23.53 -3.87 -38.21
CA GLY A 383 -24.11 -5.18 -37.90
C GLY A 383 -24.98 -5.24 -36.64
N GLU A 384 -25.16 -4.11 -35.94
CA GLU A 384 -26.08 -4.03 -34.81
C GLU A 384 -27.55 -4.16 -35.28
N LYS A 385 -28.35 -4.89 -34.50
CA LYS A 385 -29.76 -5.18 -34.79
C LYS A 385 -30.70 -4.68 -33.70
N SER A 386 -30.19 -4.45 -32.49
CA SER A 386 -30.97 -3.96 -31.37
C SER A 386 -31.30 -2.49 -31.59
N VAL A 387 -32.58 -2.19 -31.81
CA VAL A 387 -33.07 -0.81 -31.99
C VAL A 387 -32.72 0.08 -30.80
N THR A 388 -32.71 -0.49 -29.59
CA THR A 388 -32.33 0.25 -28.38
C THR A 388 -30.85 0.60 -28.37
N VAL A 389 -29.98 -0.32 -28.82
CA VAL A 389 -28.53 -0.07 -28.92
C VAL A 389 -28.24 0.92 -30.05
N ILE A 390 -28.84 0.75 -31.23
CA ILE A 390 -28.70 1.67 -32.37
C ILE A 390 -29.03 3.09 -31.94
N ARG A 391 -30.21 3.30 -31.34
CA ARG A 391 -30.64 4.62 -30.86
C ARG A 391 -29.65 5.22 -29.87
N TRP A 392 -29.14 4.42 -28.93
CA TRP A 392 -28.16 4.91 -27.96
C TRP A 392 -26.84 5.31 -28.62
N ILE A 393 -26.36 4.53 -29.60
CA ILE A 393 -25.13 4.85 -30.35
C ILE A 393 -25.33 6.14 -31.16
N GLU A 394 -26.47 6.31 -31.82
CA GLU A 394 -26.80 7.53 -32.55
C GLU A 394 -26.83 8.74 -31.61
N ASP A 395 -27.53 8.64 -30.46
CA ASP A 395 -27.52 9.67 -29.41
C ASP A 395 -26.09 9.98 -28.92
N TYR A 396 -25.25 8.94 -28.78
CA TYR A 396 -23.85 9.12 -28.38
C TYR A 396 -23.03 9.81 -29.47
N ILE A 397 -23.21 9.51 -30.76
CA ILE A 397 -22.48 10.12 -31.89
C ILE A 397 -22.73 11.63 -32.00
N ASP A 398 -23.94 12.08 -31.69
CA ASP A 398 -24.31 13.50 -31.74
C ASP A 398 -23.46 14.34 -30.78
N GLY A 399 -23.11 13.80 -29.61
CA GLY A 399 -22.27 14.44 -28.60
C GLY A 399 -20.88 14.84 -29.10
N PRO A 400 -19.99 13.87 -29.42
CA PRO A 400 -18.69 14.15 -30.01
C PRO A 400 -18.78 14.96 -31.30
N SER A 401 -19.85 14.85 -32.10
CA SER A 401 -20.01 15.69 -33.29
C SER A 401 -20.12 17.16 -32.93
N TYR A 402 -20.93 17.50 -31.92
CA TYR A 402 -21.02 18.86 -31.39
C TYR A 402 -19.71 19.32 -30.73
N ASP A 403 -19.04 18.44 -29.98
CA ASP A 403 -17.79 18.78 -29.30
C ASP A 403 -16.60 18.98 -30.28
N ILE A 404 -16.59 18.32 -31.45
CA ILE A 404 -15.60 18.58 -32.52
C ILE A 404 -15.73 20.01 -33.02
N GLU A 405 -16.94 20.44 -33.39
CA GLU A 405 -17.18 21.79 -33.92
C GLU A 405 -16.77 22.86 -32.90
N ARG A 406 -17.11 22.65 -31.62
CA ARG A 406 -16.69 23.57 -30.54
C ARG A 406 -15.16 23.59 -30.38
N ALA A 407 -14.53 22.42 -30.39
CA ALA A 407 -13.08 22.30 -30.20
C ALA A 407 -12.30 22.96 -31.34
N GLU A 408 -12.72 22.79 -32.59
CA GLU A 408 -12.08 23.42 -33.76
C GLU A 408 -12.08 24.95 -33.64
N ILE A 409 -13.22 25.55 -33.24
CA ILE A 409 -13.33 27.01 -33.03
C ILE A 409 -12.39 27.49 -31.91
N GLU A 410 -12.26 26.72 -30.84
CA GLU A 410 -11.39 27.08 -29.71
C GLU A 410 -9.90 26.91 -30.04
N GLU A 411 -9.55 25.86 -30.78
CA GLU A 411 -8.20 25.57 -31.22
C GLU A 411 -7.70 26.63 -32.22
N GLU A 412 -8.54 27.02 -33.19
CA GLU A 412 -8.24 28.10 -34.15
C GLU A 412 -7.97 29.44 -33.48
N ARG A 413 -8.63 29.74 -32.35
CA ARG A 413 -8.43 30.99 -31.58
C ARG A 413 -7.12 31.04 -30.79
N ARG A 414 -6.46 29.90 -30.60
CA ARG A 414 -5.20 29.78 -29.84
C ARG A 414 -3.97 29.84 -30.75
N ILE A 415 -4.15 29.73 -32.06
CA ILE A 415 -3.15 29.94 -33.11
C ILE A 415 -3.06 31.45 -33.39
#